data_AF-A0A5J5AUY4-F1
#
_entry.id   AF-A0A5J5AUY4-F1
#
_cell.length_a   1.000
_cell.length_b   1.000
_cell.length_c   1.000
_cell.angle_alpha   90.00
_cell.angle_beta   90.00
_cell.angle_gamma   90.00
#
_symmetry.space_group_name_H-M   'P 1'
#
loop_
_entity.id
_entity.type
_entity.pdbx_description
1 polymer ?
#
loop_
_entity_poly.entity_id
_entity_poly.type
_entity_poly.pdbx_seq_one_letter_code
_entity_poly.pdbx_strand_id
1 'polypeptide(L)'
;MASENERPLHSLTTTEDEPSSPAPLGYMQKFRLYETRSNFYMIGRDKSRTYWRVLKIDRLEPSELNILEDSTTYTENECSDLLRRIHEGNRSTGGLKFVTTCYGIVGFIKFLGPYYMLLITKRRQIGAICGHAIYAISKSEMIPLPNSTVQANMACSKNENRYKKLLCMVDLTKDFFFSYSYHVMRSLTKDHV
;
A
#
# COMPACT_ATOMS: atom_id res chain seq x y z
N MET A 1 -65.17 -28.72 30.34
CA MET A 1 -64.15 -27.99 29.56
C MET A 1 -63.87 -26.70 30.30
N ALA A 2 -62.78 -26.66 31.06
CA ALA A 2 -62.35 -25.51 31.84
C ALA A 2 -60.95 -25.14 31.36
N SER A 3 -60.72 -23.87 31.04
CA SER A 3 -59.40 -23.26 31.18
C SER A 3 -59.56 -21.78 31.44
N GLU A 4 -58.74 -21.36 32.38
CA GLU A 4 -58.82 -20.17 33.19
C GLU A 4 -58.17 -18.95 32.52
N ASN A 5 -58.36 -17.84 33.22
CA ASN A 5 -57.96 -16.48 32.91
C ASN A 5 -56.72 -16.13 33.75
N GLU A 6 -55.62 -15.67 33.15
CA GLU A 6 -54.55 -14.94 33.85
C GLU A 6 -53.91 -13.82 32.96
N ARG A 7 -53.62 -12.68 33.58
CA ARG A 7 -52.68 -11.59 33.20
C ARG A 7 -51.82 -11.32 34.47
N PRO A 8 -50.72 -10.51 34.52
CA PRO A 8 -49.98 -9.72 33.51
C PRO A 8 -48.40 -9.75 33.64
N LEU A 9 -47.70 -8.92 32.83
CA LEU A 9 -46.56 -8.02 33.19
C LEU A 9 -45.13 -8.24 32.57
N HIS A 10 -44.62 -7.17 31.91
CA HIS A 10 -43.23 -6.74 31.57
C HIS A 10 -42.21 -7.75 31.00
N SER A 11 -41.56 -7.46 29.86
CA SER A 11 -40.39 -6.56 29.85
C SER A 11 -39.98 -6.16 28.43
N LEU A 12 -39.45 -4.93 28.32
CA LEU A 12 -38.73 -4.42 27.16
C LEU A 12 -37.46 -5.23 26.94
N THR A 13 -37.14 -5.54 25.69
CA THR A 13 -35.75 -5.62 25.23
C THR A 13 -35.68 -4.97 23.85
N THR A 14 -35.27 -3.71 23.87
CA THR A 14 -34.55 -3.03 22.80
C THR A 14 -33.51 -3.99 22.23
N THR A 15 -33.71 -4.46 20.99
CA THR A 15 -32.64 -5.11 20.24
C THR A 15 -31.56 -4.06 20.01
N GLU A 16 -30.43 -4.37 20.62
CA GLU A 16 -29.22 -3.57 20.69
C GLU A 16 -28.80 -3.12 19.28
N ASP A 17 -28.40 -1.86 19.20
CA ASP A 17 -27.69 -1.28 18.08
C ASP A 17 -26.47 -2.17 17.77
N GLU A 18 -26.58 -2.98 16.72
CA GLU A 18 -25.41 -3.48 16.01
C GLU A 18 -24.51 -2.29 15.72
N PRO A 19 -23.25 -2.26 16.20
CA PRO A 19 -22.38 -1.13 15.99
C PRO A 19 -22.21 -0.99 14.48
N SER A 20 -22.84 0.06 13.93
CA SER A 20 -22.69 0.46 12.54
C SER A 20 -21.20 0.45 12.25
N SER A 21 -20.77 -0.49 11.40
CA SER A 21 -19.37 -0.63 11.03
C SER A 21 -18.82 0.76 10.74
N PRO A 22 -17.71 1.20 11.37
CA PRO A 22 -17.16 2.51 11.10
C PRO A 22 -17.02 2.64 9.59
N ALA A 23 -17.55 3.73 9.02
CA ALA A 23 -17.54 3.97 7.58
C ALA A 23 -16.17 3.55 7.03
N PRO A 24 -16.11 2.65 6.03
CA PRO A 24 -14.88 1.95 5.70
C PRO A 24 -13.79 2.99 5.46
N LEU A 25 -12.73 2.92 6.28
CA LEU A 25 -11.52 3.72 6.13
C LEU A 25 -11.17 3.71 4.64
N GLY A 26 -11.26 4.88 4.00
CA GLY A 26 -11.14 4.97 2.55
C GLY A 26 -9.86 4.29 2.09
N TYR A 27 -9.97 3.35 1.14
CA TYR A 27 -8.80 2.63 0.62
C TYR A 27 -7.77 3.63 0.08
N MET A 28 -6.50 3.42 0.41
CA MET A 28 -5.40 4.22 -0.15
C MET A 28 -5.26 3.90 -1.64
N GLN A 29 -5.33 4.92 -2.51
CA GLN A 29 -5.35 4.71 -3.97
C GLN A 29 -4.25 5.45 -4.73
N LYS A 30 -3.60 6.40 -4.08
CA LYS A 30 -2.50 7.17 -4.68
C LYS A 30 -1.41 7.35 -3.66
N PHE A 31 -0.18 7.10 -4.09
CA PHE A 31 0.99 7.11 -3.23
C PHE A 31 2.08 8.00 -3.81
N ARG A 32 2.83 8.66 -2.94
CA ARG A 32 4.04 9.40 -3.30
C ARG A 32 5.21 8.78 -2.56
N LEU A 33 6.21 8.35 -3.32
CA LEU A 33 7.45 7.84 -2.78
C LEU A 33 8.45 8.98 -2.65
N TYR A 34 9.02 9.10 -1.45
CA TYR A 34 10.13 9.99 -1.16
C TYR A 34 11.30 9.20 -0.63
N GLU A 35 12.49 9.77 -0.77
CA GLU A 35 13.72 9.19 -0.27
C GLU A 35 14.54 10.19 0.54
N THR A 36 15.21 9.67 1.56
CA THR A 36 16.39 10.27 2.18
C THR A 36 17.56 9.31 1.99
N ARG A 37 18.75 9.66 2.50
CA ARG A 37 19.91 8.76 2.47
C ARG A 37 19.64 7.40 3.11
N SER A 38 18.84 7.38 4.18
CA SER A 38 18.68 6.18 5.03
C SER A 38 17.32 5.49 4.88
N ASN A 39 16.31 6.17 4.35
CA ASN A 39 14.96 5.63 4.30
C ASN A 39 14.21 6.03 3.03
N PHE A 40 13.30 5.18 2.59
CA PHE A 40 12.17 5.57 1.77
C PHE A 40 10.94 5.85 2.64
N TYR A 41 10.11 6.77 2.19
CA TYR A 41 8.83 7.13 2.80
C TYR A 41 7.75 7.06 1.72
N MET A 42 6.80 6.14 1.86
CA MET A 42 5.62 6.05 1.01
C MET A 42 4.46 6.75 1.69
N ILE A 43 3.97 7.82 1.07
CA ILE A 43 2.82 8.58 1.56
C ILE A 43 1.59 8.16 0.76
N GLY A 44 0.72 7.37 1.38
CA GLY A 44 -0.55 6.97 0.81
C GLY A 44 -1.65 7.94 1.15
N ARG A 45 -2.58 8.14 0.21
CA ARG A 45 -3.84 8.85 0.47
C ARG A 45 -5.02 8.15 -0.17
N ASP A 46 -6.18 8.36 0.43
CA ASP A 46 -7.47 7.94 -0.11
C ASP A 46 -7.92 8.83 -1.29
N LYS A 47 -9.06 8.46 -1.88
CA LYS A 47 -9.64 9.19 -3.03
C LYS A 47 -10.13 10.58 -2.60
N SER A 48 -10.76 10.68 -1.44
CA SER A 48 -11.32 11.91 -0.86
C SER A 48 -10.26 12.90 -0.39
N ARG A 49 -9.01 12.45 -0.18
CA ARG A 49 -7.98 13.25 0.50
C ARG A 49 -8.48 13.64 1.89
N THR A 50 -8.85 12.64 2.67
CA THR A 50 -9.22 12.79 4.07
C THR A 50 -8.25 12.04 4.97
N TYR A 51 -7.66 10.96 4.46
CA TYR A 51 -6.78 10.09 5.22
C TYR A 51 -5.45 9.91 4.51
N TRP A 52 -4.37 10.16 5.26
CA TRP A 52 -3.01 9.95 4.82
C TRP A 52 -2.32 8.97 5.75
N ARG A 53 -1.54 8.07 5.16
CA ARG A 53 -0.77 7.06 5.89
C ARG A 53 0.66 7.03 5.39
N VAL A 54 1.57 6.64 6.29
CA VAL A 54 3.00 6.65 6.03
C VAL A 54 3.57 5.25 6.22
N LEU A 55 4.29 4.77 5.20
CA LEU A 55 5.11 3.57 5.29
C LEU A 55 6.58 3.98 5.19
N LYS A 56 7.40 3.55 6.13
CA LYS A 56 8.83 3.79 6.15
C LYS A 56 9.56 2.49 5.77
N ILE A 57 10.53 2.58 4.88
CA ILE A 57 11.31 1.43 4.41
C ILE A 57 12.79 1.77 4.57
N ASP A 58 13.55 0.91 5.25
CA ASP A 58 14.98 1.12 5.48
C ASP A 58 15.79 0.96 4.18
N ARG A 59 16.86 1.75 4.04
CA ARG A 59 17.80 1.71 2.88
C ARG A 59 19.24 1.48 3.27
N LEU A 60 19.53 1.33 4.55
CA LEU A 60 20.88 1.12 5.06
C LEU A 60 21.18 -0.36 5.19
N GLU A 61 20.17 -1.18 5.51
CA GLU A 61 20.35 -2.62 5.68
C GLU A 61 20.42 -3.33 4.31
N PRO A 62 21.58 -3.86 3.91
CA PRO A 62 21.76 -4.50 2.61
C PRO A 62 20.98 -5.82 2.44
N SER A 63 20.82 -6.57 3.52
CA SER A 63 20.44 -7.98 3.45
C SER A 63 19.01 -8.27 3.87
N GLU A 64 18.42 -7.40 4.69
CA GLU A 64 17.10 -7.55 5.28
C GLU A 64 16.14 -6.47 4.77
N LEU A 65 14.86 -6.84 4.65
CA LEU A 65 13.79 -5.93 4.26
C LEU A 65 13.09 -5.43 5.52
N ASN A 66 13.45 -4.24 5.97
CA ASN A 66 12.82 -3.61 7.14
C ASN A 66 11.78 -2.58 6.70
N ILE A 67 10.51 -2.89 6.96
CA ILE A 67 9.36 -2.05 6.64
C ILE A 67 8.61 -1.75 7.94
N LEU A 68 8.35 -0.47 8.19
CA LEU A 68 7.63 0.00 9.35
C LEU A 68 6.42 0.81 8.90
N GLU A 69 5.23 0.33 9.23
CA GLU A 69 3.99 1.05 9.02
C GLU A 69 3.72 1.99 10.20
N ASP A 70 3.45 3.26 9.89
CA ASP A 70 2.95 4.18 10.89
C ASP A 70 1.46 3.92 11.13
N SER A 71 1.10 3.60 12.37
CA SER A 71 -0.29 3.38 12.77
C SER A 71 -1.10 4.68 12.79
N THR A 72 -0.44 5.84 12.79
CA THR A 72 -1.07 7.15 12.80
C THR A 72 -1.74 7.44 11.46
N THR A 73 -2.98 7.93 11.54
CA THR A 73 -3.68 8.51 10.39
C THR A 73 -3.50 10.02 10.43
N TYR A 74 -3.03 10.59 9.32
CA TYR A 74 -2.72 12.01 9.20
C TYR A 74 -3.76 12.72 8.32
N THR A 75 -3.89 14.02 8.51
CA THR A 75 -4.48 14.97 7.56
C THR A 75 -3.44 15.46 6.55
N GLU A 76 -3.86 16.21 5.53
CA GLU A 76 -2.95 16.80 4.53
C GLU A 76 -1.89 17.71 5.17
N ASN A 77 -2.32 18.53 6.13
CA ASN A 77 -1.45 19.51 6.79
C ASN A 77 -0.43 18.82 7.69
N GLU A 78 -0.87 17.89 8.54
CA GLU A 78 0.04 17.14 9.41
C GLU A 78 1.04 16.31 8.60
N CYS A 79 0.61 15.73 7.48
CA CYS A 79 1.50 15.00 6.59
C CYS A 79 2.52 15.94 5.92
N SER A 80 2.08 17.12 5.48
CA SER A 80 2.98 18.14 4.93
C SER A 80 4.03 18.60 5.94
N ASP A 81 3.62 18.79 7.20
CA ASP A 81 4.50 19.14 8.30
C ASP A 81 5.47 18.01 8.66
N LEU A 82 5.02 16.76 8.63
CA LEU A 82 5.88 15.59 8.78
C LEU A 82 6.97 15.55 7.69
N LEU A 83 6.60 15.71 6.42
CA LEU A 83 7.57 15.70 5.31
C LEU A 83 8.58 16.85 5.43
N ARG A 84 8.14 18.04 5.86
CA ARG A 84 9.02 19.18 6.14
C ARG A 84 10.02 18.86 7.23
N ARG A 85 9.58 18.33 8.38
CA ARG A 85 10.47 17.96 9.48
C ARG A 85 11.47 16.88 9.08
N ILE A 86 11.03 15.88 8.30
CA ILE A 86 11.94 14.85 7.76
C ILE A 86 12.98 15.49 6.83
N HIS A 87 12.56 16.42 5.96
CA HIS A 87 13.47 17.13 5.07
C HIS A 87 14.54 17.91 5.84
N GLU A 88 14.13 18.71 6.82
CA GLU A 88 15.01 19.52 7.66
C GLU A 88 15.99 18.65 8.46
N GLY A 89 15.49 17.57 9.09
CA GLY A 89 16.32 16.63 9.84
C GLY A 89 17.35 15.87 8.99
N ASN A 90 17.14 15.79 7.67
CA ASN A 90 18.06 15.13 6.73
C ASN A 90 18.86 16.13 5.87
N ARG A 91 18.80 17.44 6.15
CA ARG A 91 19.39 18.49 5.28
C ARG A 91 20.89 18.28 5.03
N SER A 92 21.64 17.82 6.02
CA SER A 92 23.09 17.50 5.90
C SER A 92 23.39 16.36 4.94
N THR A 93 22.41 15.49 4.65
CA THR A 93 22.54 14.35 3.74
C THR A 93 21.75 14.53 2.43
N GLY A 94 21.35 15.77 2.12
CA GLY A 94 20.62 16.13 0.91
C GLY A 94 19.10 16.21 1.08
N GLY A 95 18.60 16.08 2.30
CA GLY A 95 17.17 16.24 2.64
C GLY A 95 16.28 15.12 2.12
N LEU A 96 14.97 15.37 2.20
CA LEU A 96 13.93 14.53 1.61
C LEU A 96 13.74 14.89 0.14
N LYS A 97 13.76 13.89 -0.74
CA LYS A 97 13.59 14.04 -2.19
C LYS A 97 12.39 13.25 -2.69
N PHE A 98 11.66 13.82 -3.62
CA PHE A 98 10.58 13.10 -4.30
C PHE A 98 11.16 12.15 -5.34
N VAL A 99 10.67 10.91 -5.37
CA VAL A 99 11.12 9.87 -6.31
C VAL A 99 10.08 9.68 -7.40
N THR A 100 8.88 9.25 -7.04
CA THR A 100 7.82 8.98 -8.02
C THR A 100 6.43 8.95 -7.37
N THR A 101 5.41 9.07 -8.21
CA THR A 101 4.03 8.75 -7.82
C THR A 101 3.73 7.33 -8.25
N CYS A 102 3.08 6.57 -7.38
CA CYS A 102 2.64 5.23 -7.70
C CYS A 102 1.21 4.96 -7.21
N TYR A 103 0.69 3.83 -7.65
CA TYR A 103 -0.68 3.37 -7.46
C TYR A 103 -0.75 2.06 -6.70
N GLY A 104 0.40 1.52 -6.30
CA GLY A 104 0.52 0.29 -5.52
C GLY A 104 1.96 -0.22 -5.53
N ILE A 105 2.30 -0.99 -4.50
CA ILE A 105 3.51 -1.80 -4.45
C ILE A 105 3.10 -3.20 -4.89
N VAL A 106 3.74 -3.73 -5.93
CA VAL A 106 3.53 -5.12 -6.38
C VAL A 106 4.22 -6.08 -5.41
N GLY A 107 5.44 -5.74 -5.00
CA GLY A 107 6.20 -6.52 -4.04
C GLY A 107 7.66 -6.07 -3.95
N PHE A 108 8.41 -6.82 -3.14
CA PHE A 108 9.85 -6.68 -2.97
C PHE A 108 10.53 -7.94 -3.47
N ILE A 109 11.61 -7.77 -4.24
CA ILE A 109 12.28 -8.88 -4.91
C ILE A 109 13.77 -8.80 -4.57
N LYS A 110 14.33 -9.90 -4.08
CA LYS A 110 15.77 -10.07 -3.89
C LYS A 110 16.27 -11.06 -4.91
N PHE A 111 17.33 -10.69 -5.62
CA PHE A 111 18.05 -11.58 -6.52
C PHE A 111 19.29 -12.11 -5.81
N LEU A 112 20.49 -11.77 -6.30
CA LEU A 112 21.75 -12.08 -5.63
C LEU A 112 22.30 -10.89 -4.83
N GLY A 113 21.87 -9.67 -5.19
CA GLY A 113 22.27 -8.45 -4.51
C GLY A 113 21.16 -7.86 -3.64
N PRO A 114 20.88 -6.55 -3.78
CA PRO A 114 19.97 -5.85 -2.89
C PRO A 114 18.51 -6.23 -3.15
N TYR A 115 17.63 -5.83 -2.23
CA TYR A 115 16.19 -5.79 -2.50
C TYR A 115 15.85 -4.72 -3.54
N TYR A 116 14.85 -5.02 -4.35
CA TYR A 116 14.20 -4.09 -5.27
C TYR A 116 12.72 -3.97 -4.92
N MET A 117 12.21 -2.75 -4.92
CA MET A 117 10.80 -2.45 -4.80
C MET A 117 10.18 -2.34 -6.18
N LEU A 118 9.13 -3.12 -6.43
CA LEU A 118 8.39 -3.11 -7.67
C LEU A 118 7.08 -2.32 -7.50
N LEU A 119 6.92 -1.25 -8.26
CA LEU A 119 5.83 -0.29 -8.14
C LEU A 119 4.95 -0.25 -9.38
N ILE A 120 3.67 0.03 -9.19
CA ILE A 120 2.73 0.38 -10.27
C ILE A 120 2.76 1.90 -10.44
N THR A 121 3.38 2.42 -11.50
CA THR A 121 3.51 3.87 -11.74
C THR A 121 2.47 4.43 -12.68
N LYS A 122 1.80 3.58 -13.47
CA LYS A 122 0.58 3.92 -14.21
C LYS A 122 -0.43 2.79 -14.14
N ARG A 123 -1.70 3.16 -14.06
CA ARG A 123 -2.84 2.25 -14.14
C ARG A 123 -3.92 2.83 -15.06
N ARG A 124 -4.72 1.95 -15.65
CA ARG A 124 -5.91 2.31 -16.44
C ARG A 124 -7.12 1.61 -15.87
N GLN A 125 -8.21 2.33 -15.63
CA GLN A 125 -9.48 1.70 -15.27
C GLN A 125 -10.03 0.96 -16.49
N ILE A 126 -10.34 -0.31 -16.34
CA ILE A 126 -10.85 -1.16 -17.44
C ILE A 126 -12.32 -1.53 -17.28
N GLY A 127 -12.87 -1.35 -16.07
CA GLY A 127 -14.27 -1.65 -15.80
C GLY A 127 -14.58 -1.56 -14.31
N ALA A 128 -15.71 -2.14 -13.92
CA ALA A 128 -16.11 -2.32 -12.53
C ALA A 128 -16.85 -3.65 -12.36
N ILE A 129 -16.63 -4.31 -11.22
CA ILE A 129 -17.37 -5.50 -10.78
C ILE A 129 -18.14 -5.11 -9.52
N CYS A 130 -19.46 -5.22 -9.54
CA CYS A 130 -20.33 -4.86 -8.40
C CYS A 130 -20.05 -3.45 -7.84
N GLY A 131 -19.77 -2.47 -8.71
CA GLY A 131 -19.42 -1.10 -8.30
C GLY A 131 -17.95 -0.89 -7.89
N HIS A 132 -17.15 -1.95 -7.77
CA HIS A 132 -15.72 -1.87 -7.48
C HIS A 132 -14.92 -1.70 -8.78
N ALA A 133 -14.20 -0.59 -8.90
CA ALA A 133 -13.37 -0.32 -10.07
C ALA A 133 -12.22 -1.33 -10.20
N ILE A 134 -12.03 -1.84 -11.41
CA ILE A 134 -10.93 -2.73 -11.78
C ILE A 134 -9.93 -1.97 -12.64
N TYR A 135 -8.65 -2.12 -12.31
CA TYR A 135 -7.55 -1.43 -12.97
C TYR A 135 -6.58 -2.42 -13.59
N ALA A 136 -6.15 -2.14 -14.82
CA ALA A 136 -4.99 -2.77 -15.43
C ALA A 136 -3.72 -1.97 -15.11
N ILE A 137 -2.62 -2.68 -14.89
CA ILE A 137 -1.30 -2.04 -14.80
C ILE A 137 -0.90 -1.56 -16.20
N SER A 138 -0.47 -0.31 -16.32
CA SER A 138 -0.04 0.28 -17.60
C SER A 138 1.45 0.64 -17.61
N LYS A 139 2.05 0.80 -16.44
CA LYS A 139 3.50 0.96 -16.28
C LYS A 139 3.89 0.49 -14.89
N SER A 140 5.00 -0.24 -14.81
CA SER A 140 5.66 -0.59 -13.57
C SER A 140 7.10 -0.08 -13.57
N GLU A 141 7.65 0.15 -12.38
CA GLU A 141 9.04 0.54 -12.20
C GLU A 141 9.66 -0.25 -11.05
N MET A 142 10.93 -0.61 -11.20
CA MET A 142 11.70 -1.35 -10.22
C MET A 142 12.80 -0.44 -9.66
N ILE A 143 12.78 -0.20 -8.35
CA ILE A 143 13.68 0.73 -7.66
C ILE A 143 14.53 -0.06 -6.66
N PRO A 144 15.88 0.02 -6.69
CA PRO A 144 16.73 -0.62 -5.68
C PRO A 144 16.52 0.04 -4.31
N LEU A 145 16.45 -0.78 -3.24
CA LEU A 145 16.27 -0.28 -1.88
C LEU A 145 17.52 0.47 -1.36
N PRO A 146 18.71 -0.16 -1.37
CA PRO A 146 19.87 0.44 -0.74
C PRO A 146 20.30 1.74 -1.42
N ASN A 147 20.84 2.65 -0.62
CA ASN A 147 21.42 3.88 -1.16
C ASN A 147 22.67 3.57 -2.01
N SER A 148 23.08 4.55 -2.82
CA SER A 148 24.19 4.39 -3.77
C SER A 148 25.51 3.99 -3.10
N THR A 149 25.76 4.40 -1.85
CA THR A 149 26.98 4.03 -1.10
C THR A 149 26.97 2.55 -0.73
N VAL A 150 25.85 2.04 -0.20
CA VAL A 150 25.69 0.62 0.13
C VAL A 150 25.69 -0.22 -1.15
N GLN A 151 25.07 0.29 -2.22
CA GLN A 151 25.04 -0.36 -3.51
C GLN A 151 26.43 -0.43 -4.17
N ALA A 152 27.29 0.58 -4.01
CA ALA A 152 28.65 0.55 -4.55
C ALA A 152 29.52 -0.55 -3.90
N ASN A 153 29.27 -0.86 -2.62
CA ASN A 153 29.93 -1.95 -1.91
C ASN A 153 29.44 -3.33 -2.37
N MET A 154 28.23 -3.40 -2.94
CA MET A 154 27.73 -4.60 -3.61
C MET A 154 28.13 -4.56 -5.08
N ALA A 155 29.20 -5.26 -5.45
CA ALA A 155 29.54 -5.43 -6.85
C ALA A 155 28.33 -5.95 -7.65
N CYS A 156 27.75 -5.11 -8.53
CA CYS A 156 26.62 -5.49 -9.37
C CYS A 156 27.11 -6.52 -10.39
N SER A 157 26.87 -7.80 -10.10
CA SER A 157 27.40 -8.90 -10.91
C SER A 157 26.69 -9.00 -12.26
N LYS A 158 27.36 -9.60 -13.24
CA LYS A 158 26.73 -9.95 -14.54
C LYS A 158 25.46 -10.81 -14.33
N ASN A 159 25.47 -11.65 -13.30
CA ASN A 159 24.34 -12.52 -12.95
C ASN A 159 23.14 -11.73 -12.45
N GLU A 160 23.35 -10.70 -11.63
CA GLU A 160 22.28 -9.81 -11.15
C GLU A 160 21.51 -9.17 -12.32
N ASN A 161 22.24 -8.63 -13.30
CA ASN A 161 21.64 -8.02 -14.49
C ASN A 161 20.93 -9.06 -15.38
N ARG A 162 21.41 -10.32 -15.39
CA ARG A 162 20.72 -11.42 -16.08
C ARG A 162 19.37 -11.73 -15.43
N TYR A 163 19.30 -11.80 -14.10
CA TYR A 163 18.03 -12.06 -13.40
C TYR A 163 17.03 -10.91 -13.54
N LYS A 164 17.50 -9.65 -13.51
CA LYS A 164 16.66 -8.49 -13.82
C LYS A 164 16.03 -8.61 -15.20
N LYS A 165 16.84 -8.91 -16.23
CA LYS A 165 16.34 -9.10 -17.60
C LYS A 165 15.34 -10.23 -17.69
N LEU A 166 15.58 -11.34 -16.98
CA LEU A 166 14.67 -12.48 -16.94
C LEU A 166 13.31 -12.08 -16.34
N LEU A 167 13.31 -11.35 -15.22
CA LEU A 167 12.07 -10.87 -14.62
C LEU A 167 11.35 -9.86 -15.52
N CYS A 168 12.09 -9.00 -16.23
CA CYS A 168 11.51 -8.07 -17.21
C CYS A 168 10.84 -8.76 -18.40
N MET A 169 11.04 -10.08 -18.62
CA MET A 169 10.27 -10.82 -19.62
C MET A 169 8.81 -10.99 -19.19
N VAL A 170 8.52 -10.95 -17.88
CA VAL A 170 7.15 -10.91 -17.38
C VAL A 170 6.64 -9.48 -17.53
N ASP A 171 5.85 -9.26 -18.57
CA ASP A 171 5.25 -7.97 -18.83
C ASP A 171 4.05 -7.75 -17.90
N LEU A 172 4.30 -7.03 -16.80
CA LEU A 172 3.26 -6.66 -15.85
C LEU A 172 2.16 -5.79 -16.45
N THR A 173 2.32 -5.25 -17.66
CA THR A 173 1.28 -4.48 -18.33
C THR A 173 0.27 -5.35 -19.08
N LYS A 174 0.55 -6.64 -19.22
CA LYS A 174 -0.32 -7.62 -19.88
C LYS A 174 -0.97 -8.52 -18.84
N ASP A 175 -2.31 -8.54 -18.83
CA ASP A 175 -3.11 -9.49 -18.04
C ASP A 175 -2.99 -9.36 -16.51
N PHE A 176 -2.35 -8.31 -15.99
CA PHE A 176 -2.36 -8.00 -14.55
C PHE A 176 -3.39 -6.94 -14.21
N PHE A 177 -4.35 -7.34 -13.38
CA PHE A 177 -5.47 -6.52 -12.92
C PHE A 177 -5.55 -6.49 -11.41
N PHE A 178 -6.04 -5.37 -10.87
CA PHE A 178 -6.23 -5.20 -9.44
C PHE A 178 -7.39 -4.25 -9.13
N SER A 179 -7.89 -4.35 -7.90
CA SER A 179 -8.82 -3.38 -7.32
C SER A 179 -8.36 -3.05 -5.92
N TYR A 180 -8.60 -1.81 -5.49
CA TYR A 180 -8.29 -1.39 -4.12
C TYR A 180 -9.30 -1.91 -3.11
N SER A 181 -10.53 -2.14 -3.56
CA SER A 181 -11.68 -2.44 -2.72
C SER A 181 -12.26 -3.83 -2.96
N TYR A 182 -11.67 -4.61 -3.88
CA TYR A 182 -12.19 -5.91 -4.27
C TYR A 182 -11.06 -6.92 -4.49
N HIS A 183 -11.21 -8.12 -3.93
CA HIS A 183 -10.24 -9.19 -4.06
C HIS A 183 -10.42 -9.93 -5.39
N VAL A 184 -9.82 -9.40 -6.46
CA VAL A 184 -9.91 -9.93 -7.84
C VAL A 184 -9.47 -11.40 -7.94
N MET A 185 -8.59 -11.85 -7.05
CA MET A 185 -8.06 -13.23 -7.04
C MET A 185 -9.02 -14.26 -6.41
N ARG A 186 -10.16 -13.83 -5.82
CA ARG A 186 -11.16 -14.75 -5.27
C ARG A 186 -12.28 -14.98 -6.27
N SER A 187 -12.63 -16.25 -6.48
CA SER A 187 -13.81 -16.63 -7.24
C SER A 187 -15.08 -16.20 -6.49
N LEU A 188 -16.02 -15.58 -7.21
CA LEU A 188 -17.29 -15.09 -6.67
C LEU A 188 -18.15 -16.17 -5.98
N THR A 189 -17.90 -17.45 -6.28
CA THR A 189 -18.61 -18.58 -5.70
C THR A 189 -18.27 -18.83 -4.23
N LYS A 190 -17.26 -18.16 -3.65
CA LYS A 190 -16.82 -18.38 -2.27
C LYS A 190 -17.45 -17.43 -1.24
N ASP A 191 -18.16 -16.40 -1.69
CA ASP A 191 -18.80 -15.39 -0.82
C ASP A 191 -20.32 -15.63 -0.65
N HIS A 192 -20.84 -16.79 -1.07
CA HIS A 192 -22.22 -17.24 -0.83
C HIS A 192 -22.25 -18.72 -0.41
N VAL A 193 -21.86 -19.00 0.84
CA VAL A 193 -22.26 -20.21 1.59
C VAL A 193 -22.44 -19.82 3.05
#